data_AF-A0A378A2H0-F1
#
_entry.id   AF-A0A378A2H0-F1
#
_cell.length_a   1.000
_cell.length_b   1.000
_cell.length_c   1.000
_cell.angle_alpha   90.00
_cell.angle_beta   90.00
_cell.angle_gamma   90.00
#
_symmetry.space_group_name_H-M   'P 1'
#
loop_
_entity.id
_entity.type
_entity.pdbx_description
1 polymer ?
#
loop_
_entity_poly.entity_id
_entity_poly.type
_entity_poly.pdbx_seq_one_letter_code
_entity_poly.pdbx_strand_id
1 'polypeptide(L)'
;MRFKKPQVRYADTPQPATPYQAAGQVWDERIGSPRVQAKNWRLMAFGCLTLALLMAGGLVWRSAQSIVTPYVVEVDNAGQVSAVAKPPRHTGPTMRRPRTTSRAS
;
A
#
# COMPACT_ATOMS: atom_id res chain seq x y z
N MET A 1 62.72 35.37 6.45
CA MET A 1 61.54 34.54 6.10
C MET A 1 61.98 33.49 5.09
N ARG A 2 61.79 32.20 5.36
CA ARG A 2 62.32 31.11 4.52
C ARG A 2 61.26 30.68 3.53
N PHE A 3 61.48 30.97 2.24
CA PHE A 3 60.53 30.66 1.16
C PHE A 3 60.47 29.14 0.97
N LYS A 4 59.31 28.52 1.27
CA LYS A 4 59.04 27.11 0.95
C LYS A 4 58.47 27.06 -0.47
N LYS A 5 59.18 26.39 -1.39
CA LYS A 5 58.67 26.13 -2.74
C LYS A 5 57.45 25.21 -2.65
N PRO A 6 56.32 25.53 -3.31
CA PRO A 6 55.20 24.60 -3.42
C PRO A 6 55.68 23.39 -4.22
N GLN A 7 55.74 22.22 -3.60
CA GLN A 7 55.97 20.97 -4.32
C GLN A 7 54.69 20.61 -5.05
N VAL A 8 54.71 20.72 -6.39
CA VAL A 8 53.62 20.27 -7.25
C VAL A 8 53.56 18.75 -7.14
N ARG A 9 52.54 18.26 -6.45
CA ARG A 9 52.27 16.82 -6.33
C ARG A 9 51.55 16.40 -7.60
N TYR A 10 52.29 15.89 -8.57
CA TYR A 10 51.68 15.16 -9.69
C TYR A 10 50.94 13.98 -9.07
N ALA A 11 49.61 13.94 -9.26
CA ALA A 11 48.85 12.74 -8.92
C ALA A 11 49.42 11.58 -9.74
N ASP A 12 49.56 10.41 -9.11
CA ASP A 12 49.95 9.20 -9.82
C ASP A 12 49.02 9.01 -11.01
N THR A 13 49.57 9.16 -12.21
CA THR A 13 48.81 8.99 -13.43
C THR A 13 48.51 7.50 -13.53
N PRO A 14 47.23 7.07 -13.56
CA PRO A 14 46.92 5.66 -13.61
C PRO A 14 47.58 5.05 -14.86
N GLN A 15 48.21 3.90 -14.69
CA GLN A 15 48.88 3.23 -15.79
C GLN A 15 47.88 2.99 -16.93
N PRO A 16 48.25 3.36 -18.18
CA PRO A 16 47.36 3.23 -19.32
C PRO A 16 46.96 1.77 -19.50
N ALA A 17 45.64 1.53 -19.59
CA ALA A 17 45.11 0.19 -19.71
C ALA A 17 45.63 -0.48 -20.99
N THR A 18 46.21 -1.67 -20.84
CA THR A 18 46.74 -2.39 -21.99
C THR A 18 45.58 -3.00 -22.80
N PRO A 19 45.76 -3.24 -24.11
CA PRO A 19 44.75 -3.91 -24.93
C PRO A 19 44.31 -5.27 -24.35
N TYR A 20 45.22 -5.98 -23.68
CA TYR A 20 44.93 -7.23 -22.99
C TYR A 20 44.00 -7.05 -21.77
N GLN A 21 44.14 -5.94 -21.03
CA GLN A 21 43.24 -5.62 -19.93
C GLN A 21 41.83 -5.29 -20.43
N ALA A 22 41.72 -4.57 -21.55
CA ALA A 22 40.42 -4.28 -22.17
C ALA A 22 39.70 -5.57 -22.62
N ALA A 23 40.44 -6.56 -23.16
CA ALA A 23 39.87 -7.85 -23.54
C ALA A 23 39.32 -8.63 -22.32
N GLY A 24 40.02 -8.58 -21.18
CA GLY A 24 39.53 -9.15 -19.92
C GLY A 24 38.23 -8.49 -19.43
N GLN A 25 38.15 -7.16 -19.47
CA GLN A 25 36.93 -6.44 -19.10
C GLN A 25 35.73 -6.82 -19.97
N VAL A 26 35.90 -6.92 -21.29
CA VAL A 26 34.82 -7.30 -22.21
C VAL A 26 34.31 -8.72 -21.93
N TRP A 27 35.22 -9.64 -21.56
CA TRP A 27 34.86 -11.00 -21.16
C TRP A 27 34.03 -11.02 -19.87
N ASP A 28 34.49 -10.30 -18.85
CA ASP A 28 33.79 -10.21 -17.56
C ASP A 28 32.42 -9.56 -17.71
N GLU A 29 32.30 -8.51 -18.53
CA GLU A 29 31.02 -7.84 -18.81
C GLU A 29 30.02 -8.79 -19.48
N ARG A 30 30.47 -9.62 -20.43
CA ARG A 30 29.63 -10.62 -21.11
C ARG A 30 29.13 -11.72 -20.18
N ILE A 31 29.97 -12.19 -19.26
CA ILE A 31 29.64 -13.31 -18.35
C ILE A 31 28.91 -12.82 -17.10
N GLY A 32 29.20 -11.61 -16.63
CA GLY A 32 28.67 -11.01 -15.40
C GLY A 32 27.32 -10.32 -15.57
N SER A 33 27.13 -9.55 -16.65
CA SER A 33 25.91 -8.76 -16.88
C SER A 33 24.59 -9.57 -16.91
N PRO A 34 24.53 -10.81 -17.45
CA PRO A 34 23.27 -11.57 -17.51
C PRO A 34 22.74 -11.94 -16.13
N ARG A 35 23.63 -12.21 -15.17
CA ARG A 35 23.29 -12.65 -13.82
C ARG A 35 22.66 -11.52 -13.01
N VAL A 36 23.20 -10.32 -13.16
CA VAL A 36 22.69 -9.10 -12.48
C VAL A 36 21.32 -8.73 -13.04
N GLN A 37 21.14 -8.84 -14.36
CA GLN A 37 19.87 -8.54 -15.01
C GLN A 37 18.75 -9.49 -14.58
N ALA A 38 19.03 -10.79 -14.49
CA ALA A 38 18.07 -11.77 -13.97
C ALA A 38 17.67 -11.48 -12.51
N LYS A 39 18.63 -11.09 -11.67
CA LYS A 39 18.37 -10.70 -10.27
C LYS A 39 17.52 -9.43 -10.18
N ASN A 40 17.82 -8.42 -10.98
CA ASN A 40 17.04 -7.17 -11.01
C ASN A 40 15.62 -7.42 -11.52
N TRP A 41 15.44 -8.33 -12.49
CA TRP A 41 14.12 -8.68 -12.99
C TRP A 41 13.27 -9.39 -11.92
N ARG A 42 13.90 -10.27 -11.13
CA ARG A 42 13.25 -10.88 -9.95
C ARG A 42 12.83 -9.82 -8.94
N LEU A 43 13.69 -8.85 -8.64
CA LEU A 43 13.35 -7.75 -7.72
C LEU A 43 12.16 -6.92 -8.22
N MET A 44 12.13 -6.58 -9.51
CA MET A 44 10.99 -5.87 -10.11
C MET A 44 9.70 -6.68 -10.04
N ALA A 45 9.76 -7.99 -10.30
CA ALA A 45 8.61 -8.87 -10.20
C ALA A 45 8.06 -8.96 -8.78
N PHE A 46 8.93 -9.13 -7.77
CA PHE A 46 8.52 -9.15 -6.37
C PHE A 46 7.97 -7.79 -5.91
N GLY A 47 8.55 -6.69 -6.36
CA GLY A 47 8.05 -5.34 -6.09
C GLY A 47 6.62 -5.14 -6.64
N CYS A 48 6.40 -5.51 -7.91
CA CYS A 48 5.07 -5.44 -8.53
C CYS A 48 4.04 -6.34 -7.83
N LEU A 49 4.44 -7.56 -7.47
CA LEU A 49 3.58 -8.51 -6.77
C LEU A 49 3.18 -7.98 -5.38
N THR A 50 4.14 -7.41 -4.64
CA THR A 50 3.88 -6.82 -3.32
C THR A 50 2.94 -5.63 -3.44
N LEU A 51 3.19 -4.74 -4.41
CA LEU A 51 2.32 -3.59 -4.67
C LEU A 51 0.90 -4.02 -5.02
N ALA A 52 0.75 -5.04 -5.89
CA ALA A 52 -0.56 -5.58 -6.27
C ALA A 52 -1.30 -6.18 -5.06
N LEU A 53 -0.61 -6.94 -4.19
CA LEU A 53 -1.20 -7.51 -2.98
C LEU A 53 -1.62 -6.43 -1.98
N LEU A 54 -0.80 -5.40 -1.78
CA LEU A 54 -1.14 -4.26 -0.92
C LEU A 54 -2.36 -3.51 -1.45
N MET A 55 -2.40 -3.25 -2.76
CA MET A 55 -3.52 -2.58 -3.42
C MET A 55 -4.82 -3.39 -3.29
N ALA A 56 -4.76 -4.69 -3.59
CA ALA A 56 -5.89 -5.60 -3.49
C ALA A 56 -6.36 -5.74 -2.03
N GLY A 57 -5.44 -5.94 -1.09
CA GLY A 57 -5.75 -6.03 0.34
C GLY A 57 -6.37 -4.76 0.90
N GLY A 58 -5.84 -3.59 0.51
CA GLY A 58 -6.40 -2.30 0.87
C GLY A 58 -7.81 -2.09 0.30
N LEU A 59 -8.04 -2.52 -0.94
CA LEU A 59 -9.37 -2.46 -1.55
C LEU A 59 -10.37 -3.39 -0.84
N VAL A 60 -9.96 -4.62 -0.51
CA VAL A 60 -10.79 -5.58 0.25
C VAL A 60 -11.14 -5.02 1.64
N TRP A 61 -10.15 -4.45 2.33
CA TRP A 61 -10.38 -3.81 3.62
C TRP A 61 -11.37 -2.65 3.51
N ARG A 62 -11.17 -1.78 2.52
CA ARG A 62 -12.06 -0.65 2.25
C ARG A 62 -13.47 -1.11 1.85
N SER A 63 -13.61 -2.17 1.06
CA SER A 63 -14.92 -2.72 0.71
C SER A 63 -15.62 -3.34 1.90
N ALA A 64 -14.88 -4.02 2.79
CA ALA A 64 -15.43 -4.54 4.04
C ALA A 64 -15.90 -3.44 4.99
N GLN A 65 -15.27 -2.26 4.94
CA GLN A 65 -15.70 -1.07 5.67
C GLN A 65 -16.80 -0.26 4.98
N SER A 66 -17.28 -0.64 3.79
CA SER A 66 -18.40 0.01 3.12
C SER A 66 -19.71 -0.28 3.87
N ILE A 67 -19.87 0.38 5.01
CA ILE A 67 -21.07 0.37 5.83
C ILE A 67 -22.18 1.07 5.04
N VAL A 68 -23.09 0.27 4.50
CA VAL A 68 -24.41 0.74 4.06
C VAL A 68 -25.05 1.40 5.27
N THR A 69 -25.38 2.69 5.19
CA THR A 69 -26.15 3.36 6.24
C THR A 69 -27.61 3.01 6.01
N PRO A 70 -28.24 2.10 6.79
CA PRO A 70 -29.65 1.81 6.59
C PRO A 70 -30.45 3.02 7.07
N TYR A 71 -31.28 3.57 6.19
CA TYR A 71 -32.31 4.53 6.59
C TYR A 71 -33.57 3.74 6.88
N VAL A 72 -33.99 3.72 8.14
CA VAL A 72 -35.28 3.15 8.55
C VAL A 72 -36.26 4.31 8.57
N VAL A 73 -37.32 4.21 7.75
CA VAL A 73 -38.42 5.18 7.75
C VAL A 73 -39.58 4.53 8.48
N GLU A 74 -39.97 5.10 9.62
CA GLU A 74 -41.21 4.71 10.29
C GLU A 74 -42.38 5.35 9.53
N VAL A 75 -43.28 4.52 9.00
CA VAL A 75 -44.51 4.96 8.34
C VAL A 75 -45.67 4.68 9.28
N ASP A 76 -46.45 5.71 9.61
CA ASP A 76 -47.67 5.56 10.41
C ASP A 76 -48.77 4.85 9.59
N ASN A 77 -49.77 4.23 10.23
CA ASN A 77 -50.84 3.46 9.57
C ASN A 77 -51.68 4.32 8.58
N ALA A 78 -51.55 5.64 8.63
CA ALA A 78 -52.13 6.60 7.69
C ALA A 78 -51.23 6.93 6.48
N GLY A 79 -50.07 6.28 6.33
CA GLY A 79 -49.11 6.50 5.23
C GLY A 79 -48.26 7.78 5.35
N GLN A 80 -48.32 8.48 6.49
CA GLN A 80 -47.54 9.69 6.73
C GLN A 80 -46.14 9.34 7.28
N VAL A 81 -45.11 9.96 6.71
CA VAL A 81 -43.70 9.77 7.08
C VAL A 81 -43.36 10.64 8.29
N SER A 82 -43.16 10.02 9.46
CA SER A 82 -42.70 10.71 10.67
C SER A 82 -41.19 10.51 10.85
N ALA A 83 -40.41 11.56 10.57
CA ALA A 83 -38.99 11.78 10.88
C ALA A 83 -37.98 10.67 10.52
N VAL A 84 -37.03 10.99 9.64
CA VAL A 84 -35.87 10.15 9.31
C VAL A 84 -34.83 10.21 10.44
N ALA A 85 -34.78 9.21 11.31
CA ALA A 85 -33.75 9.08 12.34
C ALA A 85 -32.69 8.03 11.94
N LYS A 86 -31.41 8.36 12.11
CA LYS A 86 -30.30 7.41 11.92
C LYS A 86 -30.42 6.31 12.98
N PRO A 87 -30.50 5.01 12.62
CA PRO A 87 -30.69 3.97 13.62
C PRO A 87 -29.45 3.85 14.52
N PRO A 88 -29.62 3.71 15.85
CA PRO A 88 -28.52 3.42 16.76
C PRO A 88 -27.89 2.06 16.42
N ARG A 89 -26.56 1.97 16.46
CA ARG A 89 -25.83 0.71 16.22
C ARG A 89 -26.25 -0.30 17.28
N HIS A 90 -26.90 -1.36 16.82
CA HIS A 90 -27.28 -2.55 17.58
C HIS A 90 -28.28 -2.30 18.73
N THR A 91 -29.56 -2.44 18.41
CA THR A 91 -30.58 -2.79 19.41
C THR A 91 -31.13 -4.16 19.04
N GLY A 92 -30.92 -5.14 19.91
CA GLY A 92 -31.58 -6.45 19.79
C GLY A 92 -33.10 -6.28 19.84
N PRO A 93 -33.89 -7.29 19.42
CA PRO A 93 -35.34 -7.18 19.35
C PRO A 93 -35.89 -7.01 20.76
N THR A 94 -36.15 -5.76 21.16
CA THR A 94 -36.92 -5.48 22.37
C THR A 94 -38.38 -5.75 22.02
N MET A 95 -38.79 -7.01 22.17
CA MET A 95 -40.20 -7.39 22.15
C MET A 95 -40.89 -6.70 23.33
N ARG A 96 -41.40 -5.49 23.09
CA ARG A 96 -42.30 -4.81 24.01
C ARG A 96 -43.63 -5.54 23.99
N ARG A 97 -43.76 -6.54 24.86
CA ARG A 97 -45.00 -7.30 25.09
C ARG A 97 -46.13 -6.30 25.39
N PRO A 98 -47.27 -6.33 24.67
CA PRO A 98 -48.38 -5.43 24.95
C PRO A 98 -48.91 -5.71 26.36
N ARG A 99 -48.98 -4.67 27.20
CA ARG A 99 -49.73 -4.71 28.46
C ARG A 99 -51.19 -4.90 28.09
N THR A 100 -51.71 -6.11 28.24
CA THR A 100 -53.15 -6.36 28.29
C THR A 100 -53.67 -5.70 29.56
N THR A 101 -54.11 -4.46 29.47
CA THR A 101 -55.03 -3.87 30.47
C THR A 101 -56.35 -4.63 30.35
N SER A 102 -56.50 -5.68 31.16
CA SER A 102 -57.81 -6.24 31.46
C SER A 102 -58.52 -5.24 32.37
N ARG A 103 -59.37 -4.41 31.77
CA ARG A 103 -60.39 -3.60 32.44
C ARG A 103 -61.74 -4.15 31.96
N ALA A 104 -62.33 -5.01 32.76
CA ALA A 104 -63.75 -5.34 32.74
C ALA A 104 -64.08 -5.75 34.19
N SER A 105 -64.77 -4.89 34.95
CA SER A 105 -66.24 -4.78 35.02
C SER A 105 -66.81 -5.84 35.94
#